data_AF-H2ZM87-F1
#
_entry.id   AF-H2ZM87-F1
#
_cell.length_a   1.000
_cell.length_b   1.000
_cell.length_c   1.000
_cell.angle_alpha   90.00
_cell.angle_beta   90.00
_cell.angle_gamma   90.00
#
_symmetry.space_group_name_H-M   'P 1'
#
loop_
_entity.id
_entity.type
_entity.pdbx_description
1 polymer ?
#
loop_
_entity_poly.entity_id
_entity_poly.type
_entity_poly.pdbx_seq_one_letter_code
_entity_poly.pdbx_strand_id
1 'polypeptide(L)'
;MLHLNMIRSLLMKSQCFAGQPLFTGVSFSCSVLHTKCFGLLCFQNLNHGKTSTSTMLNNSLFANDPHKLKVARNYGVKLPNKQTPGQLKAGIDKGRMVHRNSNMVRRAMLESGGLDLRLNTTLAKAIAQCKKEGMSLSAINRLLDQKKQNVSEFTVPIIGPSGSAVLLQCYSKSMKLAIQHSKYCIRKAKFLATVGPESTVAQNFERKGIILATPPTNDESNSEDDYTDLAIEVGAEDVTISGEGKLKFSCSLSDWKVVEKTLKEKNINVEYADVEYIPISGVEISEDQEIAFQKLIAETEAIAEKTVGQTEIFNVVSNIEI
;
A
#
# COMPACT_ATOMS: atom_id res chain seq x y z
N MET A 1 23.58 35.25 -26.29
CA MET A 1 24.66 34.63 -27.07
C MET A 1 24.54 33.13 -26.94
N LEU A 2 23.95 32.50 -27.96
CA LEU A 2 23.88 31.06 -28.16
C LEU A 2 25.22 30.58 -28.74
N HIS A 3 25.70 29.41 -28.32
CA HIS A 3 26.49 28.48 -29.14
C HIS A 3 26.44 27.11 -28.44
N LEU A 4 25.61 26.16 -28.91
CA LEU A 4 25.89 25.17 -29.97
C LEU A 4 27.14 24.32 -29.70
N ASN A 5 26.95 23.01 -29.49
CA ASN A 5 27.33 22.02 -30.49
C ASN A 5 26.78 20.61 -30.16
N MET A 6 25.81 20.20 -30.97
CA MET A 6 25.36 18.83 -31.17
C MET A 6 25.99 18.29 -32.47
N ILE A 7 26.37 17.01 -32.47
CA ILE A 7 26.39 16.07 -33.62
C ILE A 7 27.45 16.24 -34.74
N ARG A 8 28.38 15.26 -34.79
CA ARG A 8 29.02 14.62 -35.98
C ARG A 8 29.94 13.50 -35.42
N SER A 9 30.06 12.28 -35.91
CA SER A 9 29.66 11.64 -37.16
C SER A 9 29.65 10.12 -37.00
N LEU A 10 28.77 9.48 -37.76
CA LEU A 10 28.71 8.05 -38.07
C LEU A 10 29.92 7.57 -38.91
N LEU A 11 30.18 6.25 -38.79
CA LEU A 11 30.64 5.28 -39.79
C LEU A 11 32.15 4.97 -40.00
N MET A 12 32.43 3.67 -39.79
CA MET A 12 33.16 2.72 -40.64
C MET A 12 34.57 2.22 -40.22
N LYS A 13 34.56 0.89 -39.99
CA LYS A 13 35.50 -0.15 -40.45
C LYS A 13 36.73 -0.55 -39.62
N SER A 14 36.97 -1.86 -39.73
CA SER A 14 38.14 -2.68 -39.38
C SER A 14 38.15 -3.23 -37.95
N GLN A 15 38.42 -4.51 -37.67
CA GLN A 15 38.79 -5.67 -38.47
C GLN A 15 38.64 -6.90 -37.54
N CYS A 16 37.80 -7.88 -37.88
CA CYS A 16 37.83 -9.18 -37.21
C CYS A 16 38.91 -10.03 -37.89
N PHE A 17 39.96 -10.35 -37.14
CA PHE A 17 41.04 -11.21 -37.57
C PHE A 17 40.60 -12.67 -37.60
N ALA A 18 40.90 -13.33 -38.71
CA ALA A 18 40.73 -14.75 -38.93
C ALA A 18 41.81 -15.56 -38.20
N GLY A 19 41.44 -16.77 -37.77
CA GLY A 19 42.33 -17.83 -37.31
C GLY A 19 41.61 -19.18 -37.40
N GLN A 20 41.73 -19.83 -38.56
CA GLN A 20 41.32 -21.20 -38.86
C GLN A 20 42.40 -22.22 -38.37
N PRO A 21 42.37 -23.52 -38.78
CA PRO A 21 41.41 -24.61 -38.53
C PRO A 21 42.17 -25.87 -38.02
N LEU A 22 41.51 -27.05 -37.96
CA LEU A 22 42.04 -28.34 -38.46
C LEU A 22 41.16 -29.53 -38.00
N PHE A 23 40.51 -30.21 -38.96
CA PHE A 23 40.55 -31.67 -39.25
C PHE A 23 39.27 -32.15 -39.97
N THR A 24 39.44 -32.43 -41.27
CA THR A 24 38.96 -33.58 -42.08
C THR A 24 37.61 -34.23 -41.68
N GLY A 25 36.57 -34.32 -42.51
CA GLY A 25 36.52 -34.58 -43.95
C GLY A 25 36.31 -36.08 -44.20
N VAL A 26 35.06 -36.53 -44.42
CA VAL A 26 34.72 -37.66 -45.32
C VAL A 26 33.30 -37.44 -45.90
N SER A 27 33.26 -37.47 -47.21
CA SER A 27 32.15 -37.46 -48.17
C SER A 27 31.21 -38.66 -48.05
N PHE A 28 29.93 -38.55 -48.46
CA PHE A 28 29.28 -39.53 -49.35
C PHE A 28 27.96 -38.97 -49.93
N SER A 29 27.58 -39.56 -51.04
CA SER A 29 26.82 -39.04 -52.18
C SER A 29 25.32 -39.35 -52.20
N CYS A 30 24.58 -38.47 -52.88
CA CYS A 30 23.58 -38.68 -53.92
C CYS A 30 22.62 -39.91 -53.90
N SER A 31 21.37 -39.58 -54.26
CA SER A 31 20.41 -40.31 -55.14
C SER A 31 19.33 -41.25 -54.55
N VAL A 32 18.10 -40.99 -55.01
CA VAL A 32 17.15 -41.93 -55.66
C VAL A 32 15.93 -42.48 -54.88
N LEU A 33 14.78 -41.92 -55.31
CA LEU A 33 13.47 -42.53 -55.68
C LEU A 33 12.40 -43.00 -54.65
N HIS A 34 11.16 -42.71 -55.13
CA HIS A 34 9.87 -43.41 -54.99
C HIS A 34 8.93 -43.06 -53.81
N THR A 35 7.59 -43.04 -53.90
CA THR A 35 6.51 -42.84 -54.91
C THR A 35 5.18 -42.88 -54.11
N LYS A 36 4.10 -42.27 -54.64
CA LYS A 36 2.65 -42.33 -54.25
C LYS A 36 2.19 -41.23 -53.27
N CYS A 37 1.45 -40.17 -53.64
CA CYS A 37 0.20 -39.98 -54.44
C CYS A 37 -1.04 -40.73 -53.93
N PHE A 38 -2.06 -39.97 -53.49
CA PHE A 38 -3.53 -40.03 -53.73
C PHE A 38 -4.25 -39.23 -52.62
N GLY A 39 -5.16 -38.26 -52.82
CA GLY A 39 -5.76 -37.68 -54.02
C GLY A 39 -6.69 -36.49 -53.65
N LEU A 40 -6.81 -35.56 -54.62
CA LEU A 40 -7.87 -34.59 -55.00
C LEU A 40 -8.77 -33.93 -53.92
N LEU A 41 -8.79 -32.60 -53.76
CA LEU A 41 -9.26 -31.50 -54.64
C LEU A 41 -10.80 -31.36 -54.74
N CYS A 42 -11.31 -30.20 -54.32
CA CYS A 42 -12.11 -29.34 -55.19
C CYS A 42 -12.01 -27.87 -54.73
N PHE A 43 -11.94 -27.00 -55.73
CA PHE A 43 -11.49 -25.61 -55.72
C PHE A 43 -12.71 -24.65 -55.81
N GLN A 44 -12.42 -23.34 -55.69
CA GLN A 44 -13.25 -22.17 -56.07
C GLN A 44 -14.36 -21.73 -55.08
N ASN A 45 -14.60 -20.44 -54.80
CA ASN A 45 -14.24 -19.21 -55.51
C ASN A 45 -14.28 -17.94 -54.61
N LEU A 46 -13.31 -17.06 -54.85
CA LEU A 46 -13.39 -15.61 -55.06
C LEU A 46 -14.27 -14.69 -54.19
N ASN A 47 -13.58 -13.69 -53.58
CA ASN A 47 -13.73 -12.23 -53.75
C ASN A 47 -13.92 -11.37 -52.48
N HIS A 48 -13.02 -10.38 -52.39
CA HIS A 48 -13.09 -8.99 -51.88
C HIS A 48 -14.38 -8.58 -51.12
N GLY A 49 -14.38 -7.78 -50.05
CA GLY A 49 -13.43 -6.81 -49.54
C GLY A 49 -14.24 -5.66 -48.89
N LYS A 50 -13.82 -5.23 -47.70
CA LYS A 50 -13.94 -3.89 -47.09
C LYS A 50 -15.33 -3.21 -46.85
N THR A 51 -15.51 -2.89 -45.55
CA THR A 51 -15.91 -1.59 -44.95
C THR A 51 -17.36 -1.05 -45.06
N SER A 52 -17.97 -0.94 -43.87
CA SER A 52 -18.76 0.19 -43.31
C SER A 52 -19.71 1.00 -44.21
N THR A 53 -21.01 1.03 -43.85
CA THR A 53 -21.83 2.25 -43.76
C THR A 53 -23.15 1.99 -43.02
N SER A 54 -23.58 3.04 -42.32
CA SER A 54 -24.91 3.39 -41.77
C SER A 54 -26.15 2.77 -42.44
N THR A 55 -27.26 2.63 -41.71
CA THR A 55 -28.40 3.59 -41.70
C THR A 55 -29.58 3.04 -40.87
N MET A 56 -30.21 3.95 -40.14
CA MET A 56 -31.48 3.86 -39.42
C MET A 56 -32.58 3.07 -40.14
N LEU A 57 -33.39 2.32 -39.38
CA LEU A 57 -34.79 2.08 -39.72
C LEU A 57 -35.70 2.44 -38.54
N ASN A 58 -36.52 3.44 -38.81
CA ASN A 58 -37.61 3.97 -37.99
C ASN A 58 -38.82 3.02 -37.99
N ASN A 59 -39.49 3.01 -36.83
CA ASN A 59 -40.93 2.95 -36.56
C ASN A 59 -41.92 2.82 -37.74
N SER A 60 -42.85 1.87 -37.58
CA SER A 60 -44.32 2.07 -37.71
C SER A 60 -45.05 0.87 -37.08
N LEU A 61 -45.84 1.08 -36.02
CA LEU A 61 -47.33 1.09 -35.99
C LEU A 61 -47.92 -0.25 -36.47
N PHE A 62 -48.56 -1.06 -35.63
CA PHE A 62 -49.96 -1.03 -35.11
C PHE A 62 -50.08 -2.25 -34.15
N ALA A 63 -50.94 -2.39 -33.14
CA ALA A 63 -52.05 -1.65 -32.56
C ALA A 63 -52.21 -2.15 -31.11
N ASN A 64 -52.78 -1.30 -30.25
CA ASN A 64 -53.08 -1.58 -28.85
C ASN A 64 -54.31 -2.48 -28.70
N ASP A 65 -54.19 -3.59 -27.95
CA ASP A 65 -55.33 -4.28 -27.31
C ASP A 65 -55.37 -3.92 -25.82
N PRO A 66 -56.49 -3.38 -25.28
CA PRO A 66 -56.50 -2.79 -23.96
C PRO A 66 -57.01 -3.74 -22.86
N HIS A 67 -56.61 -5.01 -22.79
CA HIS A 67 -56.94 -5.85 -21.62
C HIS A 67 -55.94 -7.00 -21.38
N LYS A 68 -54.88 -6.70 -20.60
CA LYS A 68 -54.14 -7.58 -19.65
C LYS A 68 -52.66 -7.17 -19.57
N LEU A 69 -52.36 -6.14 -18.78
CA LEU A 69 -51.04 -6.04 -18.15
C LEU A 69 -51.19 -6.37 -16.68
N LYS A 70 -50.77 -7.60 -16.36
CA LYS A 70 -50.63 -8.12 -15.00
C LYS A 70 -49.78 -7.14 -14.20
N VAL A 71 -50.25 -6.80 -13.01
CA VAL A 71 -49.57 -6.00 -12.00
C VAL A 71 -48.11 -6.47 -11.87
N ALA A 72 -47.17 -5.63 -12.29
CA ALA A 72 -45.76 -5.86 -12.04
C ALA A 72 -45.55 -5.78 -10.52
N ARG A 73 -45.20 -6.91 -9.90
CA ARG A 73 -44.72 -6.91 -8.52
C ARG A 73 -43.36 -6.22 -8.52
N ASN A 74 -43.32 -5.00 -8.00
CA ASN A 74 -42.06 -4.32 -7.71
C ASN A 74 -41.30 -5.13 -6.65
N TYR A 75 -40.34 -5.95 -7.08
CA TYR A 75 -39.26 -6.36 -6.21
C TYR A 75 -38.36 -5.15 -6.04
N GLY A 76 -38.67 -4.33 -5.04
CA GLY A 76 -37.85 -3.19 -4.64
C GLY A 76 -36.50 -3.69 -4.12
N VAL A 77 -35.56 -3.94 -5.02
CA VAL A 77 -34.15 -4.01 -4.68
C VAL A 77 -33.77 -2.59 -4.30
N LYS A 78 -33.71 -2.30 -3.00
CA LYS A 78 -33.09 -1.06 -2.51
C LYS A 78 -31.64 -1.10 -2.94
N LEU A 79 -31.30 -0.36 -3.99
CA LEU A 79 -29.91 -0.06 -4.33
C LEU A 79 -29.25 0.50 -3.07
N PRO A 80 -28.05 0.02 -2.68
CA PRO A 80 -27.37 0.54 -1.51
C PRO A 80 -27.21 2.05 -1.68
N ASN A 81 -27.70 2.80 -0.70
CA ASN A 81 -27.70 4.26 -0.74
C ASN A 81 -26.24 4.72 -0.92
N LYS A 82 -25.95 5.46 -1.99
CA LYS A 82 -24.58 5.93 -2.27
C LYS A 82 -24.17 6.82 -1.10
N GLN A 83 -23.17 6.37 -0.34
CA GLN A 83 -22.71 7.07 0.86
C GLN A 83 -22.34 8.51 0.50
N THR A 84 -22.74 9.47 1.33
CA THR A 84 -22.38 10.86 1.08
C THR A 84 -20.86 11.06 1.27
N PRO A 85 -20.24 12.05 0.62
CA PRO A 85 -18.81 12.33 0.80
C PRO A 85 -18.41 12.52 2.28
N GLY A 86 -19.29 13.10 3.10
CA GLY A 86 -19.08 13.22 4.55
C GLY A 86 -19.12 11.89 5.29
N GLN A 87 -20.00 10.96 4.90
CA GLN A 87 -20.04 9.60 5.48
C GLN A 87 -18.81 8.77 5.09
N LEU A 88 -18.32 8.95 3.86
CA LEU A 88 -17.08 8.33 3.38
C LEU A 88 -15.88 8.85 4.18
N LYS A 89 -15.76 10.18 4.34
CA LYS A 89 -14.70 10.81 5.14
C LYS A 89 -14.72 10.31 6.60
N ALA A 90 -15.89 10.36 7.25
CA ALA A 90 -16.05 9.86 8.62
C ALA A 90 -15.74 8.36 8.76
N GLY A 91 -16.04 7.56 7.74
CA GLY A 91 -15.67 6.14 7.69
C GLY A 91 -14.16 5.93 7.64
N ILE A 92 -13.46 6.69 6.79
CA ILE A 92 -11.99 6.66 6.68
C ILE A 92 -11.34 7.14 7.98
N ASP A 93 -11.84 8.23 8.58
CA ASP A 93 -11.35 8.77 9.85
C ASP A 93 -11.48 7.73 10.97
N LYS A 94 -12.64 7.08 11.04
CA LYS A 94 -12.88 6.00 12.01
C LYS A 94 -11.96 4.79 11.76
N GLY A 95 -11.70 4.44 10.50
CA GLY A 95 -10.74 3.40 10.15
C GLY A 95 -9.34 3.71 10.64
N ARG A 96 -8.86 4.94 10.41
CA ARG A 96 -7.56 5.42 10.91
C ARG A 96 -7.45 5.37 12.44
N MET A 97 -8.49 5.82 13.14
CA MET A 97 -8.55 5.75 14.61
C MET A 97 -8.47 4.31 15.10
N VAL A 98 -9.28 3.40 14.54
CA VAL A 98 -9.29 1.99 14.94
C VAL A 98 -7.93 1.35 14.70
N HIS A 99 -7.30 1.68 13.58
CA HIS A 99 -5.98 1.21 13.22
C HIS A 99 -4.90 1.67 14.21
N ARG A 100 -4.83 2.99 14.47
CA ARG A 100 -3.93 3.60 15.46
C ARG A 100 -4.07 2.94 16.83
N ASN A 101 -5.31 2.81 17.30
CA ASN A 101 -5.63 2.17 18.58
C ASN A 101 -5.25 0.70 18.64
N SER A 102 -5.48 -0.03 17.55
CA SER A 102 -5.09 -1.44 17.48
C SER A 102 -3.58 -1.61 17.59
N ASN A 103 -2.81 -0.74 16.94
CA ASN A 103 -1.35 -0.77 16.99
C ASN A 103 -0.84 -0.44 18.39
N MET A 104 -1.41 0.57 19.05
CA MET A 104 -1.10 0.91 20.43
C MET A 104 -1.31 -0.28 21.39
N VAL A 105 -2.45 -0.97 21.28
CA VAL A 105 -2.74 -2.15 22.12
C VAL A 105 -1.76 -3.28 21.82
N ARG A 106 -1.45 -3.56 20.54
CA ARG A 106 -0.51 -4.62 20.14
C ARG A 106 0.93 -4.36 20.56
N ARG A 107 1.37 -3.11 20.55
CA ARG A 107 2.69 -2.74 21.04
C ARG A 107 2.78 -2.88 22.56
N ALA A 108 1.79 -2.34 23.28
CA ALA A 108 1.71 -2.46 24.74
C ALA A 108 1.64 -3.93 25.17
N MET A 109 1.04 -4.77 24.33
CA MET A 109 1.14 -6.22 24.46
C MET A 109 2.58 -6.71 24.35
N LEU A 110 3.35 -6.41 23.30
CA LEU A 110 4.72 -6.90 23.17
C LEU A 110 5.69 -6.44 24.28
N GLU A 111 5.37 -5.36 24.99
CA GLU A 111 6.13 -4.89 26.14
C GLU A 111 6.09 -5.85 27.36
N SER A 112 7.07 -5.68 28.25
CA SER A 112 7.22 -6.48 29.47
C SER A 112 5.96 -6.44 30.34
N GLY A 113 5.36 -7.60 30.62
CA GLY A 113 4.14 -7.72 31.43
C GLY A 113 3.07 -8.64 30.84
N GLY A 114 3.23 -9.11 29.60
CA GLY A 114 2.37 -10.16 29.06
C GLY A 114 0.96 -9.67 28.73
N LEU A 115 -0.03 -10.53 28.93
CA LEU A 115 -1.46 -10.25 28.68
C LEU A 115 -2.18 -9.75 29.94
N ASP A 116 -1.53 -9.80 31.10
CA ASP A 116 -2.16 -9.51 32.38
C ASP A 116 -2.19 -8.00 32.63
N LEU A 117 -3.41 -7.44 32.67
CA LEU A 117 -3.64 -6.00 32.90
C LEU A 117 -3.09 -5.48 34.23
N ARG A 118 -2.91 -6.36 35.22
CA ARG A 118 -2.38 -5.99 36.55
C ARG A 118 -0.87 -5.82 36.53
N LEU A 119 -0.18 -6.61 35.71
CA LEU A 119 1.28 -6.57 35.58
C LEU A 119 1.70 -5.58 34.49
N ASN A 120 0.89 -5.46 33.45
CA ASN A 120 1.14 -4.59 32.31
C ASN A 120 0.28 -3.32 32.38
N THR A 121 0.85 -2.27 32.98
CA THR A 121 0.16 -0.96 33.10
C THR A 121 0.05 -0.22 31.76
N THR A 122 0.94 -0.47 30.80
CA THR A 122 0.87 0.17 29.47
C THR A 122 -0.30 -0.41 28.67
N LEU A 123 -0.53 -1.72 28.74
CA LEU A 123 -1.69 -2.37 28.14
C LEU A 123 -3.02 -1.88 28.74
N ALA A 124 -3.07 -1.72 30.07
CA ALA A 124 -4.25 -1.19 30.74
C ALA A 124 -4.60 0.23 30.28
N LYS A 125 -3.58 1.10 30.13
CA LYS A 125 -3.74 2.47 29.60
C LYS A 125 -4.19 2.47 28.14
N ALA A 126 -3.57 1.65 27.29
CA ALA A 126 -3.95 1.53 25.88
C ALA A 126 -5.42 1.12 25.74
N ILE A 127 -5.88 0.11 26.48
CA ILE A 127 -7.28 -0.33 26.45
C ILE A 127 -8.24 0.76 26.94
N ALA A 128 -7.86 1.51 27.98
CA ALA A 128 -8.67 2.64 28.46
C ALA A 128 -8.81 3.73 27.39
N GLN A 129 -7.73 4.05 26.67
CA GLN A 129 -7.75 5.01 25.57
C GLN A 129 -8.61 4.51 24.40
N CYS A 130 -8.47 3.25 23.98
CA CYS A 130 -9.31 2.68 22.91
C CYS A 130 -10.80 2.74 23.26
N LYS A 131 -11.16 2.51 24.54
CA LYS A 131 -12.55 2.65 25.02
C LYS A 131 -13.02 4.10 24.96
N LYS A 132 -12.15 5.06 25.32
CA LYS A 132 -12.44 6.51 25.24
C LYS A 132 -12.70 6.96 23.79
N GLU A 133 -11.97 6.40 22.83
CA GLU A 133 -12.12 6.70 21.40
C GLU A 133 -13.25 5.92 20.71
N GLY A 134 -14.02 5.11 21.44
CA GLY A 134 -15.21 4.43 20.93
C GLY A 134 -14.94 3.11 20.21
N MET A 135 -13.79 2.46 20.44
CA MET A 135 -13.51 1.12 19.96
C MET A 135 -14.36 0.07 20.71
N SER A 136 -14.94 -0.90 19.99
CA SER A 136 -15.78 -1.92 20.61
C SER A 136 -14.97 -2.89 21.45
N LEU A 137 -15.58 -3.39 22.55
CA LEU A 137 -14.98 -4.42 23.40
C LEU A 137 -14.65 -5.70 22.62
N SER A 138 -15.47 -6.05 21.62
CA SER A 138 -15.23 -7.20 20.74
C SER A 138 -13.95 -7.06 19.91
N ALA A 139 -13.66 -5.85 19.41
CA ALA A 139 -12.43 -5.58 18.67
C ALA A 139 -11.20 -5.68 19.58
N ILE A 140 -11.28 -5.11 20.79
CA ILE A 140 -10.21 -5.20 21.78
C ILE A 140 -9.93 -6.66 22.17
N ASN A 141 -10.98 -7.45 22.44
CA ASN A 141 -10.81 -8.87 22.77
C ASN A 141 -10.18 -9.67 21.63
N ARG A 142 -10.53 -9.37 20.37
CA ARG A 142 -9.90 -9.99 19.20
C ARG A 142 -8.39 -9.73 19.15
N LEU A 143 -7.95 -8.52 19.48
CA LEU A 143 -6.52 -8.19 19.58
C LEU A 143 -5.86 -8.99 20.71
N LEU A 144 -6.53 -9.06 21.87
CA LEU A 144 -6.04 -9.82 23.03
C LEU A 144 -5.81 -11.30 22.71
N ASP A 145 -6.73 -11.90 21.95
CA ASP A 145 -6.63 -13.31 21.56
C ASP A 145 -5.54 -13.58 20.50
N GLN A 146 -5.17 -12.59 19.68
CA GLN A 146 -4.08 -12.75 18.70
C GLN A 146 -2.73 -13.02 19.38
N LYS A 147 -2.39 -12.29 20.45
CA LYS A 147 -1.08 -12.44 21.11
C LYS A 147 -0.93 -13.76 21.85
N LYS A 148 -2.03 -14.40 22.27
CA LYS A 148 -1.98 -15.79 22.80
C LYS A 148 -1.34 -16.76 21.81
N GLN A 149 -1.26 -16.41 20.52
CA GLN A 149 -0.69 -17.24 19.46
C GLN A 149 0.82 -17.03 19.21
N ASN A 150 1.57 -16.37 20.11
CA ASN A 150 3.02 -16.14 20.01
C ASN A 150 3.44 -15.42 18.72
N VAL A 151 2.76 -14.32 18.41
CA VAL A 151 3.01 -13.50 17.23
C VAL A 151 4.07 -12.44 17.56
N SER A 152 5.07 -12.28 16.69
CA SER A 152 6.13 -11.27 16.79
C SER A 152 5.97 -10.19 15.72
N GLU A 153 6.52 -9.01 15.99
CA GLU A 153 6.58 -7.92 15.02
C GLU A 153 7.74 -8.14 14.04
N PHE A 154 7.45 -8.00 12.74
CA PHE A 154 8.42 -8.09 11.66
C PHE A 154 8.22 -6.94 10.69
N THR A 155 9.32 -6.38 10.19
CA THR A 155 9.31 -5.43 9.09
C THR A 155 9.81 -6.14 7.83
N VAL A 156 8.98 -6.18 6.78
CA VAL A 156 9.33 -6.78 5.48
C VAL A 156 9.76 -5.66 4.53
N PRO A 157 11.05 -5.58 4.18
CA PRO A 157 11.57 -4.60 3.23
C PRO A 157 11.19 -4.96 1.79
N ILE A 158 10.65 -3.99 1.06
CA ILE A 158 10.24 -4.12 -0.34
C ILE A 158 10.90 -3.01 -1.15
N ILE A 159 11.42 -3.39 -2.31
CA ILE A 159 11.94 -2.49 -3.33
C ILE A 159 10.91 -2.47 -4.46
N GLY A 160 10.35 -1.30 -4.73
CA GLY A 160 9.37 -1.03 -5.77
C GLY A 160 9.99 -0.50 -7.07
N PRO A 161 9.15 -0.02 -8.00
CA PRO A 161 9.59 0.55 -9.27
C PRO A 161 10.40 1.83 -9.03
N SER A 162 11.27 2.19 -9.98
CA SER A 162 12.14 3.37 -9.90
C SER A 162 13.07 3.43 -8.67
N GLY A 163 13.27 2.29 -7.98
CA GLY A 163 14.05 2.27 -6.74
C GLY A 163 13.27 2.76 -5.51
N SER A 164 11.95 2.90 -5.60
CA SER A 164 11.10 3.20 -4.45
C SER A 164 11.26 2.15 -3.35
N ALA A 165 11.15 2.60 -2.11
CA ALA A 165 11.32 1.82 -0.91
C ALA A 165 9.98 1.73 -0.17
N VAL A 166 9.61 0.51 0.22
CA VAL A 166 8.37 0.24 0.97
C VAL A 166 8.71 -0.68 2.15
N LEU A 167 8.28 -0.30 3.35
CA LEU A 167 8.37 -1.10 4.56
C LEU A 167 6.96 -1.58 4.93
N LEU A 168 6.75 -2.89 4.92
CA LEU A 168 5.53 -3.49 5.46
C LEU A 168 5.77 -3.96 6.89
N GLN A 169 5.12 -3.32 7.84
CA GLN A 169 5.17 -3.76 9.23
C GLN A 169 4.01 -4.72 9.48
N CYS A 170 4.35 -5.87 10.05
CA CYS A 170 3.39 -6.94 10.25
C CYS A 170 3.62 -7.70 11.54
N TYR A 171 2.55 -8.28 12.04
CA TYR A 171 2.56 -9.23 13.13
C TYR A 171 2.43 -10.63 12.52
N SER A 172 3.45 -11.47 12.72
CA SER A 172 3.43 -12.85 12.22
C SER A 172 4.09 -13.82 13.20
N LYS A 173 3.81 -15.12 13.04
CA LYS A 173 4.49 -16.18 13.79
C LYS A 173 5.94 -16.38 13.31
N SER A 174 6.23 -16.00 12.07
CA SER A 174 7.59 -16.11 11.51
C SER A 174 7.81 -15.12 10.36
N MET A 175 9.08 -14.72 10.19
CA MET A 175 9.49 -13.88 9.06
C MET A 175 9.20 -14.53 7.69
N LYS A 176 9.31 -15.87 7.59
CA LYS A 176 9.02 -16.59 6.34
C LYS A 176 7.56 -16.45 5.91
N LEU A 177 6.63 -16.55 6.87
CA LEU A 177 5.21 -16.33 6.61
C LEU A 177 4.95 -14.87 6.24
N ALA A 178 5.52 -13.92 6.98
CA ALA A 178 5.42 -12.50 6.66
C ALA A 178 5.80 -12.21 5.20
N ILE A 179 6.99 -12.68 4.77
CA ILE A 179 7.47 -12.54 3.39
C ILE A 179 6.53 -13.20 2.38
N GLN A 180 6.01 -14.40 2.68
CA GLN A 180 5.10 -15.11 1.77
C GLN A 180 3.79 -14.34 1.57
N HIS A 181 3.22 -13.79 2.66
CA HIS A 181 2.02 -12.96 2.61
C HIS A 181 2.28 -11.66 1.86
N SER A 182 3.36 -10.94 2.16
CA SER A 182 3.75 -9.73 1.43
C SER A 182 3.88 -9.99 -0.08
N LYS A 183 4.55 -11.08 -0.47
CA LYS A 183 4.65 -11.48 -1.89
C LYS A 183 3.29 -11.79 -2.53
N TYR A 184 2.35 -12.34 -1.77
CA TYR A 184 0.99 -12.55 -2.25
C TYR A 184 0.27 -11.22 -2.51
N CYS A 185 0.37 -10.25 -1.59
CA CYS A 185 -0.19 -8.90 -1.78
C CYS A 185 0.36 -8.23 -3.04
N ILE A 186 1.69 -8.23 -3.20
CA ILE A 186 2.38 -7.64 -4.34
C ILE A 186 1.89 -8.23 -5.67
N ARG A 187 1.84 -9.57 -5.76
CA ARG A 187 1.37 -10.25 -6.98
C ARG A 187 -0.09 -9.92 -7.30
N LYS A 188 -0.94 -9.86 -6.29
CA LYS A 188 -2.37 -9.57 -6.47
C LYS A 188 -2.61 -8.13 -6.89
N ALA A 189 -1.86 -7.19 -6.31
CA ALA A 189 -1.89 -5.78 -6.67
C ALA A 189 -1.27 -5.48 -8.04
N LYS A 190 -0.51 -6.44 -8.62
CA LYS A 190 0.30 -6.26 -9.84
C LYS A 190 1.33 -5.14 -9.70
N PHE A 191 1.80 -4.91 -8.48
CA PHE A 191 2.83 -3.92 -8.19
C PHE A 191 4.21 -4.47 -8.56
N LEU A 192 5.02 -3.69 -9.30
CA LEU A 192 6.34 -4.13 -9.75
C LEU A 192 7.37 -4.00 -8.61
N ALA A 193 7.30 -4.94 -7.66
CA ALA A 193 8.15 -4.90 -6.48
C ALA A 193 8.68 -6.27 -6.06
N THR A 194 9.81 -6.26 -5.37
CA THR A 194 10.48 -7.46 -4.85
C THR A 194 10.88 -7.24 -3.39
N VAL A 195 10.84 -8.30 -2.59
CA VAL A 195 11.35 -8.27 -1.21
C VAL A 195 12.87 -8.15 -1.25
N GLY A 196 13.40 -7.06 -0.70
CA GLY A 196 14.82 -6.74 -0.71
C GLY A 196 15.53 -7.11 0.60
N PRO A 197 16.86 -6.88 0.69
CA PRO A 197 17.56 -6.87 1.96
C PRO A 197 17.15 -5.64 2.80
N GLU A 198 17.07 -5.83 4.12
CA GLU A 198 16.67 -4.78 5.06
C GLU A 198 17.59 -3.55 5.01
N SER A 199 18.90 -3.76 4.88
CA SER A 199 19.89 -2.69 4.85
C SER A 199 19.67 -1.67 3.74
N THR A 200 19.29 -2.11 2.54
CA THR A 200 19.08 -1.21 1.38
C THR A 200 17.81 -0.39 1.54
N VAL A 201 16.74 -0.99 2.05
CA VAL A 201 15.45 -0.29 2.18
C VAL A 201 15.48 0.65 3.38
N ALA A 202 16.07 0.22 4.50
CA ALA A 202 16.16 1.01 5.73
C ALA A 202 16.92 2.33 5.56
N GLN A 203 17.89 2.42 4.63
CA GLN A 203 18.63 3.67 4.35
C GLN A 203 17.76 4.81 3.82
N ASN A 204 16.55 4.51 3.28
CA ASN A 204 15.64 5.52 2.77
C ASN A 204 14.71 6.10 3.85
N PHE A 205 14.78 5.57 5.08
CA PHE A 205 13.89 5.95 6.17
C PHE A 205 14.67 6.32 7.42
N GLU A 206 14.21 7.37 8.08
CA GLU A 206 14.67 7.74 9.41
C GLU A 206 13.62 7.30 10.44
N ARG A 207 14.07 6.72 11.55
CA ARG A 207 13.17 6.37 12.65
C ARG A 207 13.04 7.58 13.56
N LYS A 208 11.85 8.18 13.59
CA LYS A 208 11.54 9.32 14.46
C LYS A 208 10.46 8.96 15.47
N GLY A 209 10.54 9.54 16.65
CA GLY A 209 9.44 9.55 17.60
C GLY A 209 8.39 10.57 17.17
N ILE A 210 7.14 10.14 17.05
CA ILE A 210 5.98 10.96 16.69
C ILE A 210 4.97 11.03 17.85
N ILE A 211 4.82 12.21 18.45
CA ILE A 211 3.84 12.47 19.52
C ILE A 211 2.70 13.30 18.97
N LEU A 212 1.47 12.82 19.11
CA LEU A 212 0.26 13.60 18.89
C LEU A 212 -0.29 14.06 20.24
N ALA A 213 -0.46 15.38 20.37
CA ALA A 213 -1.00 15.99 21.56
C ALA A 213 -2.07 17.03 21.22
N THR A 214 -2.99 17.25 22.16
CA THR A 214 -3.94 18.36 22.04
C THR A 214 -3.23 19.67 22.36
N PRO A 215 -3.54 20.76 21.65
CA PRO A 215 -3.00 22.07 22.00
C PRO A 215 -3.41 22.45 23.44
N PRO A 216 -2.56 23.22 24.16
CA PRO A 216 -2.80 23.59 25.56
C PRO A 216 -4.04 24.49 25.73
N THR A 217 -4.40 25.26 24.69
CA THR A 217 -5.58 26.12 24.63
C THR A 217 -6.28 25.95 23.28
N ASN A 218 -7.62 26.01 23.27
CA ASN A 218 -8.44 26.00 22.04
C ASN A 218 -8.54 27.39 21.39
N ASP A 219 -7.64 28.31 21.77
CA ASP A 219 -7.70 29.68 21.29
C ASP A 219 -7.09 29.76 19.89
N GLU A 220 -7.85 30.29 18.93
CA GLU A 220 -7.38 30.59 17.57
C GLU A 220 -6.28 31.67 17.54
N SER A 221 -5.87 32.20 18.70
CA SER A 221 -4.79 33.16 18.85
C SER A 221 -3.39 32.53 18.97
N ASN A 222 -3.30 31.20 19.13
CA ASN A 222 -2.00 30.54 19.14
C ASN A 222 -1.41 30.55 17.73
N SER A 223 -0.31 31.25 17.57
CA SER A 223 0.45 31.33 16.33
C SER A 223 1.31 30.09 16.12
N GLU A 224 1.72 29.84 14.88
CA GLU A 224 2.70 28.78 14.55
C GLU A 224 4.02 28.96 15.33
N ASP A 225 4.37 30.21 15.64
CA ASP A 225 5.54 30.56 16.45
C ASP A 225 5.42 30.04 17.89
N ASP A 226 4.24 30.14 18.53
CA ASP A 226 4.02 29.66 19.90
C ASP A 226 4.20 28.13 20.00
N TYR A 227 3.79 27.39 18.97
CA TYR A 227 3.98 25.94 18.92
C TYR A 227 5.44 25.57 18.70
N THR A 228 6.15 26.34 17.87
CA THR A 228 7.58 26.15 17.62
C THR A 228 8.39 26.38 18.88
N ASP A 229 8.09 27.43 19.64
CA ASP A 229 8.69 27.69 20.95
C ASP A 229 8.40 26.54 21.92
N LEU A 230 7.16 26.05 21.97
CA LEU A 230 6.80 24.90 22.79
C LEU A 230 7.59 23.63 22.38
N ALA A 231 7.80 23.41 21.09
CA ALA A 231 8.59 22.27 20.60
C ALA A 231 10.04 22.35 21.09
N ILE A 232 10.66 23.52 21.00
CA ILE A 232 12.02 23.77 21.50
C ILE A 232 12.10 23.52 23.01
N GLU A 233 11.16 24.05 23.78
CA GLU A 233 11.17 23.88 25.24
C GLU A 233 10.99 22.41 25.68
N VAL A 234 10.28 21.61 24.89
CA VAL A 234 10.05 20.20 25.16
C VAL A 234 11.21 19.33 24.64
N GLY A 235 12.01 19.85 23.70
CA GLY A 235 13.10 19.14 23.05
C GLY A 235 12.66 18.32 21.83
N ALA A 236 11.55 18.71 21.19
CA ALA A 236 11.16 18.17 19.89
C ALA A 236 11.96 18.84 18.77
N GLU A 237 12.24 18.10 17.70
CA GLU A 237 12.94 18.62 16.52
C GLU A 237 12.03 19.50 15.66
N ASP A 238 10.75 19.14 15.58
CA ASP A 238 9.78 19.81 14.73
C ASP A 238 8.36 19.63 15.28
N VAL A 239 7.48 20.56 14.95
CA VAL A 239 6.06 20.54 15.30
C VAL A 239 5.22 20.91 14.09
N THR A 240 4.21 20.10 13.81
CA THR A 240 3.27 20.35 12.71
C THR A 240 1.84 20.25 13.21
N ILE A 241 0.96 21.08 12.66
CA ILE A 241 -0.47 21.01 12.95
C ILE A 241 -1.07 19.91 12.07
N SER A 242 -1.59 18.86 12.70
CA SER A 242 -2.32 17.80 12.01
C SER A 242 -3.75 18.26 11.69
N GLY A 243 -4.37 17.69 10.64
CA GLY A 243 -5.69 18.09 10.13
C GLY A 243 -6.88 17.96 11.10
N GLU A 244 -6.65 17.48 12.32
CA GLU A 244 -7.62 17.42 13.42
C GLU A 244 -7.42 18.55 14.47
N GLY A 245 -6.58 19.56 14.19
CA GLY A 245 -6.24 20.62 15.15
C GLY A 245 -5.31 20.14 16.27
N LYS A 246 -4.63 19.01 16.05
CA LYS A 246 -3.68 18.40 17.00
C LYS A 246 -2.26 18.77 16.64
N LEU A 247 -1.40 18.88 17.64
CA LEU A 247 0.03 19.11 17.44
C LEU A 247 0.74 17.77 17.28
N LYS A 248 1.49 17.64 16.18
CA LYS A 248 2.36 16.50 15.89
C LYS A 248 3.80 16.94 16.13
N PHE A 249 4.36 16.51 17.26
CA PHE A 249 5.77 16.69 17.57
C PHE A 249 6.57 15.53 16.97
N SER A 250 7.66 15.84 16.30
CA SER A 250 8.64 14.85 15.84
C SER A 250 9.97 15.05 16.56
N CYS A 251 10.63 13.95 16.91
CA CYS A 251 11.92 14.00 17.60
C CYS A 251 12.77 12.75 17.31
N SER A 252 14.04 12.80 17.72
CA SER A 252 14.94 11.66 17.70
C SER A 252 14.45 10.52 18.60
N LEU A 253 14.94 9.30 18.33
CA LEU A 253 14.65 8.13 19.18
C LEU A 253 15.18 8.25 20.61
N SER A 254 16.31 8.94 20.80
CA SER A 254 16.92 9.13 22.12
C SER A 254 16.08 10.06 22.98
N ASP A 255 15.52 11.10 22.39
CA ASP A 255 14.83 12.16 23.11
C ASP A 255 13.33 11.88 23.28
N TRP A 256 12.79 10.96 22.48
CA TRP A 256 11.40 10.49 22.53
C TRP A 256 10.77 10.42 23.92
N LYS A 257 11.41 9.69 24.85
CA LYS A 257 10.87 9.48 26.20
C LYS A 257 10.94 10.75 27.04
N VAL A 258 11.93 11.60 26.78
CA VAL A 258 12.10 12.89 27.46
C VAL A 258 10.99 13.83 27.00
N VAL A 259 10.79 13.96 25.70
CA VAL A 259 9.73 14.79 25.08
C VAL A 259 8.35 14.36 25.61
N GLU A 260 8.05 13.06 25.62
CA GLU A 260 6.78 12.54 26.16
C GLU A 260 6.56 12.89 27.64
N LYS A 261 7.63 12.81 28.46
CA LYS A 261 7.57 13.14 29.88
C LYS A 261 7.38 14.64 30.11
N THR A 262 8.14 15.47 29.40
CA THR A 262 8.08 16.93 29.52
C THR A 262 6.70 17.47 29.10
N LEU A 263 6.08 16.90 28.05
CA LEU A 263 4.71 17.26 27.67
C LEU A 263 3.71 16.98 28.79
N LYS A 264 3.83 15.82 29.45
CA LYS A 264 2.98 15.45 30.59
C LYS A 264 3.20 16.36 31.80
N GLU A 265 4.44 16.76 32.07
CA GLU A 265 4.77 17.70 33.15
C GLU A 265 4.18 19.09 32.91
N LYS A 266 4.07 19.51 31.64
CA LYS A 266 3.38 20.74 31.21
C LYS A 266 1.85 20.62 31.16
N ASN A 267 1.27 19.52 31.64
CA ASN A 267 -0.16 19.21 31.59
C ASN A 267 -0.74 19.17 30.16
N ILE A 268 0.10 18.93 29.15
CA ILE A 268 -0.35 18.74 27.77
C ILE A 268 -0.81 17.29 27.62
N ASN A 269 -2.06 17.11 27.17
CA ASN A 269 -2.62 15.78 26.99
C ASN A 269 -2.07 15.12 25.73
N VAL A 270 -1.16 14.17 25.93
CA VAL A 270 -0.62 13.28 24.88
C VAL A 270 -1.66 12.21 24.56
N GLU A 271 -2.13 12.18 23.32
CA GLU A 271 -3.11 11.19 22.86
C GLU A 271 -2.46 9.95 22.27
N TYR A 272 -1.39 10.15 21.51
CA TYR A 272 -0.68 9.08 20.84
C TYR A 272 0.80 9.39 20.86
N ALA A 273 1.58 8.35 21.09
CA ALA A 273 3.02 8.47 21.11
C ALA A 273 3.59 7.17 20.54
N ASP A 274 4.20 7.21 19.35
CA ASP A 274 4.84 6.05 18.74
C ASP A 274 6.13 6.39 17.99
N VAL A 275 6.92 5.36 17.68
CA VAL A 275 8.10 5.47 16.82
C VAL A 275 7.70 5.07 15.40
N GLU A 276 7.83 6.01 14.47
CA GLU A 276 7.45 5.84 13.07
C GLU A 276 8.68 5.93 12.16
N TYR A 277 8.56 5.36 10.96
CA TYR A 277 9.54 5.49 9.89
C TYR A 277 9.12 6.67 9.01
N ILE A 278 9.99 7.67 8.87
CA ILE A 278 9.78 8.86 8.05
C ILE A 278 10.69 8.75 6.82
N PRO A 279 10.16 8.88 5.59
CA PRO A 279 10.98 8.86 4.39
C PRO A 279 11.89 10.09 4.33
N ILE A 280 13.15 9.89 3.96
CA ILE A 280 14.15 10.97 3.84
C ILE A 280 13.98 11.73 2.52
N SER A 281 13.70 11.00 1.44
CA SER A 281 13.52 11.56 0.10
C SER A 281 12.44 10.80 -0.64
N GLY A 282 11.56 11.53 -1.33
CA GLY A 282 10.52 10.95 -2.15
C GLY A 282 11.01 10.44 -3.51
N VAL A 283 10.25 9.52 -4.09
CA VAL A 283 10.48 8.95 -5.43
C VAL A 283 9.17 8.98 -6.20
N GLU A 284 9.18 9.67 -7.33
CA GLU A 284 8.08 9.66 -8.29
C GLU A 284 8.04 8.32 -9.05
N ILE A 285 6.83 7.80 -9.24
CA ILE A 285 6.56 6.59 -10.01
C ILE A 285 5.52 6.90 -11.09
N SER A 286 5.35 6.01 -12.07
CA SER A 286 4.35 6.23 -13.12
C SER A 286 2.93 6.03 -12.58
N GLU A 287 1.93 6.72 -13.15
CA GLU A 287 0.51 6.61 -12.74
C GLU A 287 0.02 5.15 -12.65
N ASP A 288 0.41 4.30 -13.61
CA ASP A 288 0.07 2.86 -13.58
C ASP A 288 0.59 2.15 -12.32
N GLN A 289 1.77 2.54 -11.85
CA GLN A 289 2.39 1.99 -10.64
C GLN A 289 1.80 2.60 -9.38
N GLU A 290 1.37 3.86 -9.40
CA GLU A 290 0.62 4.47 -8.29
C GLU A 290 -0.70 3.73 -8.06
N ILE A 291 -1.44 3.43 -9.13
CA ILE A 291 -2.68 2.65 -9.06
C ILE A 291 -2.39 1.25 -8.50
N ALA A 292 -1.29 0.62 -8.92
CA ALA A 292 -0.87 -0.68 -8.39
C ALA A 292 -0.45 -0.59 -6.91
N PHE A 293 0.17 0.51 -6.48
CA PHE A 293 0.55 0.75 -5.10
C PHE A 293 -0.68 0.98 -4.20
N GLN A 294 -1.66 1.77 -4.66
CA GLN A 294 -2.93 1.93 -3.95
C GLN A 294 -3.68 0.59 -3.82
N LYS A 295 -3.64 -0.25 -4.84
CA LYS A 295 -4.15 -1.63 -4.77
C LYS A 295 -3.39 -2.48 -3.77
N LEU A 296 -2.07 -2.32 -3.66
CA LEU A 296 -1.26 -3.02 -2.65
C LEU A 296 -1.76 -2.67 -1.25
N ILE A 297 -1.94 -1.38 -0.95
CA ILE A 297 -2.45 -0.91 0.35
C ILE A 297 -3.82 -1.56 0.63
N ALA A 298 -4.76 -1.47 -0.31
CA ALA A 298 -6.09 -2.07 -0.16
C ALA A 298 -6.04 -3.59 0.06
N GLU A 299 -5.12 -4.29 -0.61
CA GLU A 299 -4.95 -5.73 -0.42
C GLU A 299 -4.33 -6.09 0.94
N THR A 300 -3.42 -5.27 1.46
CA THR A 300 -2.87 -5.47 2.81
C THR A 300 -3.94 -5.35 3.88
N GLU A 301 -4.86 -4.39 3.74
CA GLU A 301 -6.02 -4.22 4.62
C GLU A 301 -7.00 -5.40 4.50
N ALA A 302 -7.32 -5.81 3.28
CA ALA A 302 -8.26 -6.92 3.04
C ALA A 302 -7.75 -8.27 3.58
N ILE A 303 -6.43 -8.46 3.67
CA ILE A 303 -5.83 -9.66 4.25
C ILE A 303 -5.98 -9.69 5.76
N ALA A 304 -5.93 -8.54 6.45
CA ALA A 304 -6.16 -8.46 7.89
C ALA A 304 -7.53 -9.03 8.30
N GLU A 305 -8.54 -8.93 7.42
CA GLU A 305 -9.88 -9.49 7.66
C GLU A 305 -9.94 -11.01 7.44
N LYS A 306 -9.23 -11.53 6.43
CA LYS A 306 -9.37 -12.91 5.93
C LYS A 306 -8.48 -13.92 6.65
N THR A 307 -7.27 -13.51 7.05
CA THR A 307 -6.30 -14.41 7.70
C THR A 307 -6.31 -14.21 9.20
N VAL A 308 -7.34 -14.76 9.86
CA VAL A 308 -7.37 -14.85 11.32
C VAL A 308 -6.22 -15.75 11.79
N GLY A 309 -5.13 -15.15 12.29
CA GLY A 309 -4.08 -15.83 13.06
C GLY A 309 -2.80 -16.26 12.32
N GLN A 310 -2.52 -15.76 11.11
CA GLN A 310 -1.28 -16.08 10.38
C GLN A 310 -0.33 -14.88 10.25
N THR A 311 -0.72 -13.86 9.50
CA THR A 311 0.04 -12.63 9.31
C THR A 311 -0.93 -11.47 9.17
N GLU A 312 -0.76 -10.44 10.00
CA GLU A 312 -1.52 -9.21 9.90
C GLU A 312 -0.57 -8.06 9.56
N ILE A 313 -0.78 -7.42 8.42
CA ILE A 313 -0.03 -6.23 8.03
C ILE A 313 -0.77 -5.04 8.63
N PHE A 314 -0.06 -4.29 9.48
CA PHE A 314 -0.64 -3.18 10.22
C PHE A 314 0.00 -1.86 9.86
N ASN A 315 1.02 -1.79 9.02
CA ASN A 315 1.50 -0.51 8.53
C ASN A 315 2.19 -0.68 7.19
N VAL A 316 2.01 0.30 6.32
CA VAL A 316 2.66 0.38 5.02
C VAL A 316 3.32 1.75 4.96
N VAL A 317 4.63 1.78 5.10
CA VAL A 317 5.42 3.01 4.98
C VAL A 317 6.14 2.99 3.64
N SER A 318 6.07 4.09 2.90
CA SER A 318 6.72 4.22 1.60
C SER A 318 7.34 5.60 1.44
N ASN A 319 8.35 5.69 0.58
CA ASN A 319 8.88 6.97 0.12
C ASN A 319 8.35 7.36 -1.27
N ILE A 320 7.22 6.78 -1.69
CA ILE A 320 6.58 7.11 -2.96
C ILE A 320 5.86 8.44 -2.80
N GLU A 321 6.15 9.40 -3.67
CA GLU A 321 5.37 10.63 -3.79
C GLU A 321 4.14 10.34 -4.67
N ILE A 322 2.96 10.71 -4.17
CA ILE A 322 1.65 10.57 -4.81
C ILE A 322 1.05 11.97 -4.97
#